data_AF-A0A947NWG6-F1
#
_entry.id   AF-A0A947NWG6-F1
#
_cell.length_a   1.000
_cell.length_b   1.000
_cell.length_c   1.000
_cell.angle_alpha   90.00
_cell.angle_beta   90.00
_cell.angle_gamma   90.00
#
_symmetry.space_group_name_H-M   'P 1'
#
loop_
_entity.id
_entity.type
_entity.pdbx_description
1 polymer ?
#
loop_
_entity_poly.entity_id
_entity_poly.type
_entity_poly.pdbx_seq_one_letter_code
_entity_poly.pdbx_strand_id
1 'polypeptide(L)'
;MALGQCRECGKEVSDSAKVCPNCGIKTPIRKSVTLIQAVIVIIVGAWIISKMGGMLGVEHTASTTTASVTPKVSSISVDSLYVNGKEIQIGDTDDQVFKLLTKDQMVSQTEEKDPNNALSLLVIKHIQVNGEKFAVYFSRAQDPGPYKVTKILENTESVTSSVTSKVSSIPNVPKKDGTYDARTNDLEELCRDYIFFRNRIIKYAREGDEKAANKARANFQQTNRWLEAYNEKDMNDMFTRIGDTK
;
A
#
# COMPACT_ATOMS: atom_id res chain seq x y z
N MET A 1 10.29 0.01 41.45
CA MET A 1 10.97 0.36 40.17
C MET A 1 10.37 -0.56 39.13
N ALA A 2 9.50 -0.06 38.26
CA ALA A 2 8.86 -0.90 37.25
C ALA A 2 9.81 -1.00 36.05
N LEU A 3 10.11 -2.22 35.63
CA LEU A 3 10.79 -2.46 34.36
C LEU A 3 9.72 -2.48 33.27
N GLY A 4 9.88 -1.64 32.26
CA GLY A 4 9.05 -1.65 31.07
C GLY A 4 9.83 -2.20 29.87
N GLN A 5 9.13 -2.77 28.91
CA GLN A 5 9.78 -3.24 27.69
C GLN A 5 10.02 -2.06 26.74
N CYS A 6 11.22 -2.00 26.17
CA CYS A 6 11.52 -1.05 25.11
C CYS A 6 10.66 -1.36 23.88
N ARG A 7 9.95 -0.35 23.37
CA ARG A 7 9.08 -0.49 22.19
C ARG A 7 9.78 -0.96 20.92
N GLU A 8 11.08 -0.70 20.80
CA GLU A 8 11.84 -1.00 19.58
C GLU A 8 12.55 -2.35 19.70
N CYS A 9 13.35 -2.54 20.75
CA CYS A 9 14.19 -3.73 20.88
C CYS A 9 13.63 -4.80 21.82
N GLY A 10 12.49 -4.55 22.47
CA GLY A 10 11.82 -5.51 23.37
C GLY A 10 12.54 -5.80 24.68
N LYS A 11 13.77 -5.30 24.88
CA LYS A 11 14.54 -5.51 26.10
C LYS A 11 13.99 -4.69 27.26
N GLU A 12 14.12 -5.24 28.47
CA GLU A 12 13.69 -4.59 29.70
C GLU A 12 14.55 -3.35 29.97
N VAL A 13 13.86 -2.25 30.24
CA VAL A 13 14.44 -0.95 30.55
C VAL A 13 13.65 -0.32 31.69
N SER A 14 14.29 0.52 32.51
CA SER A 14 13.59 1.22 33.59
C SER A 14 12.51 2.14 33.02
N ASP A 15 11.33 2.13 33.65
CA ASP A 15 10.24 3.11 33.54
C ASP A 15 10.69 4.58 33.45
N SER A 16 11.82 4.89 34.08
CA SER A 16 12.38 6.24 34.19
C SER A 16 13.46 6.54 33.14
N ALA A 17 13.85 5.57 32.32
CA ALA A 17 14.92 5.74 31.33
C ALA A 17 14.45 6.64 30.17
N LYS A 18 15.14 7.78 29.98
CA LYS A 18 14.86 8.69 28.85
C LYS A 18 15.33 8.13 27.51
N VAL A 19 16.32 7.24 27.51
CA VAL A 19 16.90 6.62 26.31
C VAL A 19 17.17 5.15 26.60
N CYS A 20 16.86 4.25 25.65
CA CYS A 20 17.19 2.83 25.79
C CYS A 20 18.70 2.61 25.68
N PRO A 21 19.37 1.94 26.65
CA PRO A 21 20.79 1.62 26.54
C PRO A 21 21.10 0.54 25.48
N ASN A 22 20.10 -0.24 25.07
CA ASN A 22 20.28 -1.33 24.12
C ASN A 22 20.10 -0.92 22.65
N CYS A 23 19.30 0.12 22.35
CA CYS A 23 19.02 0.53 20.97
C CYS A 23 19.10 2.04 20.73
N GLY A 24 19.26 2.87 21.77
CA GLY A 24 19.37 4.32 21.64
C GLY A 24 18.05 5.07 21.41
N ILE A 25 16.89 4.40 21.40
CA ILE A 25 15.61 5.09 21.20
C ILE A 25 15.28 6.01 22.39
N LYS A 26 14.90 7.24 22.08
CA LYS A 26 14.40 8.22 23.06
C LYS A 26 12.98 7.82 23.47
N THR A 27 12.66 7.87 24.76
CA THR A 27 11.38 7.44 25.37
C THR A 27 11.00 5.98 25.02
N PRO A 28 11.70 4.99 25.60
CA PRO A 28 11.54 3.60 25.20
C PRO A 28 10.21 2.98 25.65
N ILE A 29 9.57 3.52 26.68
CA ILE A 29 8.34 2.96 27.27
C ILE A 29 7.13 3.79 26.85
N ARG A 30 6.10 3.10 26.33
CA ARG A 30 4.76 3.66 26.08
C ARG A 30 4.09 3.87 27.43
N LYS A 31 3.91 5.11 27.87
CA LYS A 31 3.02 5.42 29.00
C LYS A 31 1.59 5.22 28.51
N SER A 32 0.94 4.13 28.89
CA SER A 32 -0.48 3.94 28.65
C SER A 32 -1.23 4.96 29.50
N VAL A 33 -1.67 6.06 28.89
CA VAL A 33 -2.64 6.95 29.52
C VAL A 33 -3.88 6.09 29.74
N THR A 34 -4.19 5.81 31.00
CA THR A 34 -5.32 4.96 31.35
C THR A 34 -6.60 5.68 30.90
N LEU A 35 -7.49 4.95 30.21
CA LEU A 35 -8.75 5.48 29.67
C LEU A 35 -9.55 6.32 30.68
N ILE A 36 -9.41 6.00 31.97
CA ILE A 36 -10.02 6.73 33.08
C ILE A 36 -9.52 8.17 33.19
N GLN A 37 -8.23 8.45 32.96
CA GLN A 37 -7.70 9.82 32.98
C GLN A 37 -8.20 10.67 31.80
N ALA A 38 -8.41 10.07 30.62
CA ALA A 38 -8.96 10.78 29.47
C ALA A 38 -10.44 11.15 29.68
N VAL A 39 -11.22 10.24 30.28
CA VAL A 39 -12.64 10.46 30.59
C VAL A 39 -12.82 11.55 31.66
N ILE A 40 -11.96 11.59 32.68
CA ILE A 40 -12.02 12.63 33.73
C ILE A 40 -11.76 14.03 33.15
N VAL A 41 -10.80 14.18 32.22
CA VAL A 41 -10.50 15.47 31.58
C VAL A 41 -11.67 15.96 30.73
N ILE A 42 -12.35 15.07 30.01
CA ILE A 42 -13.52 15.40 29.20
C ILE A 42 -14.71 15.83 30.07
N ILE A 43 -14.96 15.11 31.18
CA ILE A 43 -16.06 15.43 32.09
C ILE A 43 -15.80 16.78 32.79
N VAL A 44 -14.58 17.03 33.27
CA VAL A 44 -14.22 18.31 33.90
C VAL A 44 -14.28 19.45 32.89
N GLY A 45 -13.79 19.24 31.65
CA GLY A 45 -13.87 20.23 30.58
C GLY A 45 -15.31 20.59 30.21
N ALA A 46 -16.18 19.59 30.05
CA ALA A 46 -17.60 19.79 29.76
C ALA A 46 -18.35 20.48 30.92
N TRP A 47 -17.96 20.23 32.17
CA TRP A 47 -18.54 20.87 33.35
C TRP A 47 -18.14 22.34 33.48
N ILE A 48 -16.89 22.67 33.16
CA ILE A 48 -16.39 24.05 33.11
C ILE A 48 -17.09 24.85 32.00
N ILE A 49 -17.26 24.24 30.81
CA ILE A 49 -17.99 24.85 29.69
C ILE A 49 -19.47 25.07 30.05
N SER A 50 -20.09 24.13 30.77
CA SER A 50 -21.50 24.25 31.19
C SER A 50 -21.75 25.33 32.26
N LYS A 51 -20.73 25.70 33.05
CA LYS A 51 -20.85 26.78 34.05
C LYS A 51 -20.50 28.17 33.52
N MET A 52 -19.77 28.27 32.41
CA MET A 52 -19.54 29.52 31.66
C MET A 52 -20.41 29.57 30.40
N GLY A 53 -21.71 29.28 30.56
CA GLY A 53 -22.71 29.54 29.53
C GLY A 53 -23.04 31.04 29.50
N GLY A 54 -22.33 31.78 28.65
CA GLY A 54 -22.56 33.20 28.42
C GLY A 54 -22.00 33.66 27.09
N MET A 55 -22.84 33.54 26.05
CA MET A 55 -22.77 34.29 24.79
C MET A 55 -21.58 34.01 23.87
N LEU A 56 -21.80 33.15 22.86
CA LEU A 56 -21.40 33.36 21.47
C LEU A 56 -22.26 32.45 20.58
N GLY A 57 -23.00 33.06 19.66
CA GLY A 57 -24.08 32.44 18.90
C GLY A 57 -23.61 31.34 17.94
N VAL A 58 -24.35 30.23 17.96
CA VAL A 58 -24.47 29.30 16.84
C VAL A 58 -25.88 29.46 16.32
N GLU A 59 -25.99 29.97 15.09
CA GLU A 59 -27.27 30.15 14.40
C GLU A 59 -27.89 28.79 14.13
N HIS A 60 -29.13 28.61 14.59
CA HIS A 60 -29.97 27.47 14.25
C HIS A 60 -30.45 27.62 12.80
N THR A 61 -29.77 26.97 11.86
CA THR A 61 -30.37 26.65 10.56
C THR A 61 -31.08 25.31 10.67
N ALA A 62 -32.41 25.36 10.70
CA ALA A 62 -33.27 24.20 10.50
C ALA A 62 -32.87 23.48 9.20
N SER A 63 -32.32 22.28 9.32
CA SER A 63 -32.02 21.43 8.16
C SER A 63 -33.16 20.46 7.96
N THR A 64 -34.08 20.91 7.11
CA THR A 64 -34.86 20.15 6.14
C THR A 64 -34.32 18.73 5.89
N THR A 65 -35.23 17.76 5.94
CA THR A 65 -35.13 16.42 5.34
C THR A 65 -34.41 16.49 3.99
N THR A 66 -33.10 16.24 4.00
CA THR A 66 -32.27 16.22 2.80
C THR A 66 -31.91 14.76 2.60
N ALA A 67 -32.38 14.21 1.49
CA ALA A 67 -31.97 12.90 1.02
C ALA A 67 -30.44 12.81 1.10
N SER A 68 -29.96 11.76 1.78
CA SER A 68 -28.56 11.40 1.90
C SER A 68 -27.95 11.31 0.49
N VAL A 69 -27.28 12.36 0.05
CA VAL A 69 -26.41 12.30 -1.12
C VAL A 69 -25.11 11.68 -0.62
N THR A 70 -25.10 10.35 -0.52
CA THR A 70 -23.88 9.55 -0.48
C THR A 70 -22.99 9.99 -1.65
N PRO A 71 -21.77 10.48 -1.43
CA PRO A 71 -20.79 10.53 -2.50
C PRO A 71 -20.55 9.09 -2.92
N LYS A 72 -21.01 8.73 -4.13
CA LYS A 72 -20.77 7.41 -4.73
C LYS A 72 -19.29 7.33 -5.06
N VAL A 73 -18.49 6.92 -4.09
CA VAL A 73 -17.09 6.57 -4.28
C VAL A 73 -17.07 5.36 -5.22
N SER A 74 -16.67 5.59 -6.47
CA SER A 74 -16.48 4.54 -7.46
C SER A 74 -15.25 3.74 -7.06
N SER A 75 -15.45 2.59 -6.43
CA SER A 75 -14.39 1.61 -6.16
C SER A 75 -14.42 0.55 -7.25
N ILE A 76 -13.25 0.18 -7.77
CA ILE A 76 -13.11 -0.86 -8.80
C ILE A 76 -12.70 -2.14 -8.07
N SER A 77 -13.45 -3.23 -8.30
CA SER A 77 -13.05 -4.55 -7.82
C SER A 77 -11.96 -5.14 -8.70
N VAL A 78 -10.89 -5.61 -8.09
CA VAL A 78 -9.77 -6.26 -8.77
C VAL A 78 -9.63 -7.69 -8.27
N ASP A 79 -9.17 -8.59 -9.16
CA ASP A 79 -9.04 -10.03 -8.84
C ASP A 79 -7.75 -10.36 -8.08
N SER A 80 -6.73 -9.51 -8.21
CA SER A 80 -5.46 -9.66 -7.51
C SER A 80 -4.74 -8.32 -7.27
N LEU A 81 -3.80 -8.32 -6.33
CA LEU A 81 -2.97 -7.17 -5.96
C LEU A 81 -1.51 -7.61 -5.75
N TYR A 82 -0.55 -6.91 -6.37
CA TYR A 82 0.87 -7.19 -6.19
C TYR A 82 1.44 -6.37 -5.04
N VAL A 83 2.04 -7.05 -4.06
CA VAL A 83 2.69 -6.44 -2.89
C VAL A 83 4.08 -7.04 -2.74
N ASN A 84 5.11 -6.22 -2.76
CA ASN A 84 6.50 -6.64 -2.56
C ASN A 84 6.93 -7.80 -3.48
N GLY A 85 6.47 -7.77 -4.74
CA GLY A 85 6.75 -8.79 -5.75
C GLY A 85 6.00 -10.11 -5.58
N LYS A 86 4.99 -10.17 -4.71
CA LYS A 86 4.09 -11.32 -4.54
C LYS A 86 2.64 -10.90 -4.75
N GLU A 87 1.88 -11.77 -5.38
CA GLU A 87 0.48 -11.54 -5.67
C GLU A 87 -0.40 -11.98 -4.48
N ILE A 88 -1.36 -11.13 -4.12
CA ILE A 88 -2.48 -11.44 -3.23
C ILE A 88 -3.68 -11.71 -4.13
N GLN A 89 -4.31 -12.86 -3.97
CA GLN A 89 -5.48 -13.28 -4.74
C GLN A 89 -6.70 -13.50 -3.83
N ILE A 90 -7.89 -13.50 -4.44
CA ILE A 90 -9.11 -13.95 -3.77
C ILE A 90 -8.93 -15.40 -3.28
N GLY A 91 -9.21 -15.63 -2.00
CA GLY A 91 -9.09 -16.93 -1.33
C GLY A 91 -7.85 -17.09 -0.45
N ASP A 92 -6.85 -16.21 -0.60
CA ASP A 92 -5.65 -16.20 0.25
C ASP A 92 -6.02 -16.01 1.71
N THR A 93 -5.28 -16.66 2.61
CA THR A 93 -5.52 -16.51 4.05
C THR A 93 -4.97 -15.19 4.55
N ASP A 94 -5.61 -14.63 5.57
CA ASP A 94 -5.11 -13.43 6.25
C ASP A 94 -3.64 -13.56 6.65
N ASP A 95 -3.23 -14.68 7.25
CA ASP A 95 -1.83 -14.98 7.61
C ASP A 95 -0.83 -14.86 6.45
N GLN A 96 -1.25 -15.25 5.23
CA GLN A 96 -0.39 -15.13 4.04
C GLN A 96 -0.26 -13.66 3.67
N VAL A 97 -1.38 -12.94 3.60
CA VAL A 97 -1.42 -11.51 3.27
C VAL A 97 -0.62 -10.67 4.28
N PHE A 98 -0.74 -10.96 5.57
CA PHE A 98 -0.02 -10.26 6.63
C PHE A 98 1.50 -10.43 6.55
N LYS A 99 1.98 -11.57 6.07
CA LYS A 99 3.42 -11.79 5.87
C LYS A 99 3.97 -11.00 4.69
N LEU A 100 3.11 -10.58 3.76
CA LEU A 100 3.49 -9.81 2.60
C LEU A 100 3.51 -8.31 2.88
N LEU A 101 2.62 -7.84 3.75
CA LEU A 101 2.45 -6.42 4.06
C LEU A 101 3.47 -5.94 5.09
N THR A 102 4.08 -4.78 4.83
CA THR A 102 4.88 -4.07 5.83
C THR A 102 3.98 -3.18 6.71
N LYS A 103 4.50 -2.72 7.86
CA LYS A 103 3.72 -1.92 8.81
C LYS A 103 3.30 -0.56 8.24
N ASP A 104 4.11 0.01 7.37
CA ASP A 104 3.87 1.26 6.65
C ASP A 104 2.82 1.14 5.55
N GLN A 105 2.61 -0.06 5.01
CA GLN A 105 1.57 -0.33 4.01
C GLN A 105 0.18 -0.49 4.64
N MET A 106 0.07 -0.73 5.95
CA MET A 106 -1.22 -0.83 6.64
C MET A 106 -1.69 0.53 7.13
N VAL A 107 -2.71 1.08 6.46
CA VAL A 107 -3.27 2.40 6.79
C VAL A 107 -4.24 2.29 7.96
N SER A 108 -5.21 1.38 7.86
CA SER A 108 -6.23 1.17 8.89
C SER A 108 -6.94 -0.17 8.73
N GLN A 109 -7.76 -0.51 9.75
CA GLN A 109 -8.64 -1.67 9.74
C GLN A 109 -10.03 -1.24 10.21
N THR A 110 -11.05 -1.79 9.58
CA THR A 110 -12.46 -1.63 9.95
C THR A 110 -13.10 -3.01 10.06
N GLU A 111 -14.07 -3.13 10.94
CA GLU A 111 -14.80 -4.39 11.17
C GLU A 111 -16.29 -4.12 11.00
N GLU A 112 -16.93 -4.95 10.19
CA GLU A 112 -18.34 -4.86 9.88
C GLU A 112 -18.99 -6.23 10.13
N LYS A 113 -20.32 -6.26 10.20
CA LYS A 113 -21.06 -7.53 10.25
C LYS A 113 -21.00 -8.20 8.88
N ASP A 114 -20.62 -9.47 8.82
CA ASP A 114 -20.56 -10.18 7.54
C ASP A 114 -21.98 -10.38 6.97
N PRO A 115 -22.27 -9.87 5.75
CA PRO A 115 -23.59 -10.03 5.14
C PRO A 115 -23.91 -11.48 4.78
N ASN A 116 -22.88 -12.32 4.58
CA ASN A 116 -23.03 -13.71 4.17
C ASN A 116 -23.06 -14.67 5.38
N ASN A 117 -22.63 -14.22 6.56
CA ASN A 117 -22.63 -15.03 7.77
C ASN A 117 -22.91 -14.15 9.00
N ALA A 118 -24.12 -14.24 9.54
CA ALA A 118 -24.54 -13.42 10.68
C ALA A 118 -23.72 -13.65 11.98
N LEU A 119 -22.99 -14.75 12.07
CA LEU A 119 -22.10 -15.09 13.19
C LEU A 119 -20.63 -14.75 12.90
N SER A 120 -20.33 -14.16 11.75
CA SER A 120 -18.98 -13.74 11.37
C SER A 120 -18.86 -12.21 11.27
N LEU A 121 -17.63 -11.74 11.44
CA LEU A 121 -17.25 -10.38 11.10
C LEU A 121 -16.64 -10.37 9.70
N LEU A 122 -16.86 -9.26 9.00
CA LEU A 122 -16.16 -8.88 7.79
C LEU A 122 -15.05 -7.93 8.21
N VAL A 123 -13.79 -8.31 7.99
CA VAL A 123 -12.64 -7.47 8.32
C VAL A 123 -12.19 -6.78 7.05
N ILE A 124 -12.13 -5.45 7.07
CA ILE A 124 -11.70 -4.63 5.95
C ILE A 124 -10.35 -4.02 6.31
N LYS A 125 -9.33 -4.29 5.51
CA LYS A 125 -8.01 -3.68 5.67
C LYS A 125 -7.79 -2.64 4.59
N HIS A 126 -7.53 -1.41 5.03
CA HIS A 126 -7.09 -0.35 4.16
C HIS A 126 -5.57 -0.39 4.11
N ILE A 127 -5.05 -0.63 2.92
CA ILE A 127 -3.61 -0.70 2.67
C ILE A 127 -3.23 0.32 1.60
N GLN A 128 -1.99 0.76 1.63
CA GLN A 128 -1.41 1.62 0.62
C GLN A 128 -0.18 0.95 0.03
N VAL A 129 -0.20 0.72 -1.27
CA VAL A 129 0.88 0.07 -2.02
C VAL A 129 1.23 1.00 -3.16
N ASN A 130 2.49 1.41 -3.23
CA ASN A 130 3.01 2.30 -4.28
C ASN A 130 2.23 3.62 -4.43
N GLY A 131 1.67 4.13 -3.33
CA GLY A 131 0.87 5.36 -3.33
C GLY A 131 -0.62 5.13 -3.57
N GLU A 132 -1.02 3.98 -4.11
CA GLU A 132 -2.40 3.60 -4.36
C GLU A 132 -3.04 2.97 -3.13
N LYS A 133 -4.31 3.31 -2.86
CA LYS A 133 -5.06 2.82 -1.70
C LYS A 133 -5.96 1.65 -2.11
N PHE A 134 -5.86 0.56 -1.37
CA PHE A 134 -6.71 -0.60 -1.54
C PHE A 134 -7.47 -0.91 -0.26
N ALA A 135 -8.66 -1.48 -0.41
CA ALA A 135 -9.42 -2.10 0.66
C ALA A 135 -9.51 -3.60 0.39
N VAL A 136 -8.89 -4.41 1.24
CA VAL A 136 -8.90 -5.87 1.17
C VAL A 136 -9.90 -6.40 2.19
N TYR A 137 -10.90 -7.13 1.70
CA TYR A 137 -11.99 -7.68 2.49
C TYR A 137 -11.68 -9.12 2.85
N PHE A 138 -11.86 -9.44 4.13
CA PHE A 138 -11.64 -10.75 4.68
C PHE A 138 -12.91 -11.26 5.34
N SER A 139 -13.32 -12.48 5.00
CA SER A 139 -14.38 -13.17 5.72
C SER A 139 -14.02 -14.63 5.97
N ARG A 140 -14.81 -15.32 6.79
CA ARG A 140 -14.62 -16.73 7.14
C ARG A 140 -15.94 -17.48 6.99
N ALA A 141 -15.85 -18.73 6.56
CA ALA A 141 -17.03 -19.56 6.35
C ALA A 141 -17.71 -19.97 7.67
N GLN A 142 -16.94 -20.13 8.74
CA GLN A 142 -17.41 -20.58 10.06
C GLN A 142 -16.60 -19.90 11.18
N ASP A 143 -17.23 -19.69 12.34
CA ASP A 143 -16.59 -19.15 13.54
C ASP A 143 -16.50 -20.26 14.62
N PRO A 144 -15.29 -20.65 15.07
CA PRO A 144 -13.97 -20.18 14.65
C PRO A 144 -13.51 -20.77 13.31
N GLY A 145 -12.77 -19.97 12.54
CA GLY A 145 -12.24 -20.37 11.23
C GLY A 145 -11.33 -19.30 10.64
N PRO A 146 -10.47 -19.65 9.66
CA PRO A 146 -9.51 -18.73 9.07
C PRO A 146 -10.20 -17.68 8.20
N TYR A 147 -9.71 -16.45 8.27
CA TYR A 147 -10.11 -15.38 7.37
C TYR A 147 -9.48 -15.57 6.00
N LYS A 148 -10.27 -15.34 4.96
CA LYS A 148 -9.87 -15.42 3.55
C LYS A 148 -10.22 -14.13 2.83
N VAL A 149 -9.36 -13.72 1.91
CA VAL A 149 -9.63 -12.60 1.01
C VAL A 149 -10.85 -12.94 0.16
N THR A 150 -11.89 -12.12 0.23
CA THR A 150 -13.11 -12.29 -0.58
C THR A 150 -13.28 -11.22 -1.64
N LYS A 151 -12.67 -10.05 -1.43
CA LYS A 151 -12.79 -8.92 -2.33
C LYS A 151 -11.61 -7.98 -2.15
N ILE A 152 -11.11 -7.43 -3.25
CA ILE A 152 -10.11 -6.36 -3.25
C ILE A 152 -10.73 -5.19 -4.00
N LEU A 153 -10.71 -4.02 -3.38
CA LEU A 153 -11.19 -2.78 -3.97
C LEU A 153 -10.05 -1.79 -4.07
N GLU A 154 -9.84 -1.23 -5.25
CA GLU A 154 -9.01 -0.06 -5.43
C GLU A 154 -9.84 1.20 -5.17
N ASN A 155 -9.36 2.06 -4.27
CA ASN A 155 -10.06 3.27 -3.89
C ASN A 155 -9.58 4.42 -4.79
N THR A 156 -10.28 4.66 -5.89
CA THR A 156 -10.03 5.80 -6.78
C THR A 156 -10.66 7.04 -6.14
N GLU A 157 -9.92 7.71 -5.25
CA GLU A 157 -10.29 9.07 -4.84
C GLU A 157 -10.26 9.95 -6.10
N SER A 158 -11.35 10.67 -6.32
CA SER A 158 -11.68 11.42 -7.54
C SER A 158 -10.54 12.34 -8.00
N VAL A 159 -9.69 11.84 -8.89
CA VAL A 159 -8.97 12.66 -9.85
C VAL A 159 -9.78 12.56 -11.14
N THR A 160 -10.58 13.60 -11.41
CA THR A 160 -11.09 13.91 -12.74
C THR A 160 -9.91 14.12 -13.67
N SER A 161 -9.41 13.03 -14.25
CA SER A 161 -8.65 13.02 -15.49
C SER A 161 -8.83 11.62 -16.06
N SER A 162 -9.54 11.57 -17.17
CA SER A 162 -9.77 10.40 -18.02
C SER A 162 -8.59 9.43 -18.05
N VAL A 163 -8.69 8.35 -17.28
CA VAL A 163 -7.93 7.13 -17.53
C VAL A 163 -8.95 6.01 -17.60
N THR A 164 -9.32 5.71 -18.85
CA THR A 164 -9.99 4.47 -19.24
C THR A 164 -9.37 3.29 -18.50
N SER A 165 -10.21 2.61 -17.73
CA SER A 165 -10.01 1.28 -17.19
C SER A 165 -9.40 0.39 -18.27
N LYS A 166 -8.19 -0.11 -18.07
CA LYS A 166 -7.65 -1.22 -18.82
C LYS A 166 -6.97 -2.20 -17.88
N VAL A 167 -7.67 -3.32 -17.67
CA VAL A 167 -7.07 -4.65 -17.67
C VAL A 167 -5.79 -4.63 -18.50
N SER A 168 -4.67 -5.07 -17.92
CA SER A 168 -3.31 -4.98 -18.47
C SER A 168 -3.12 -5.75 -19.78
N SER A 169 -3.72 -5.29 -20.87
CA SER A 169 -3.28 -5.62 -22.22
C SER A 169 -2.09 -4.71 -22.52
N ILE A 170 -0.89 -5.27 -22.44
CA ILE A 170 0.35 -4.58 -22.83
C ILE A 170 0.15 -4.08 -24.27
N PRO A 171 0.25 -2.77 -24.53
CA PRO A 171 0.02 -2.25 -25.87
C PRO A 171 1.08 -2.81 -26.82
N ASN A 172 0.63 -3.38 -27.95
CA ASN A 172 1.55 -3.75 -29.02
C ASN A 172 2.06 -2.45 -29.67
N VAL A 173 3.30 -2.10 -29.41
CA VAL A 173 3.91 -0.84 -29.85
C VAL A 173 4.63 -1.05 -31.19
N PRO A 174 4.36 -0.22 -32.23
CA PRO A 174 5.07 -0.32 -33.49
C PRO A 174 6.51 0.20 -33.38
N LYS A 175 7.38 -0.33 -34.24
CA LYS A 175 8.72 0.19 -34.49
C LYS A 175 8.65 1.52 -35.26
N LYS A 176 9.79 2.20 -35.36
CA LYS A 176 9.97 3.43 -36.15
C LYS A 176 9.61 3.27 -37.63
N ASP A 177 9.75 2.06 -38.17
CA ASP A 177 9.40 1.72 -39.56
C ASP A 177 7.90 1.39 -39.74
N GLY A 178 7.10 1.47 -38.66
CA GLY A 178 5.68 1.15 -38.66
C GLY A 178 5.36 -0.35 -38.60
N THR A 179 6.38 -1.23 -38.57
CA THR A 179 6.19 -2.66 -38.39
C THR A 179 5.93 -3.00 -36.92
N TYR A 180 5.29 -4.16 -36.69
CA TYR A 180 5.04 -4.70 -35.36
C TYR A 180 5.87 -5.96 -35.16
N ASP A 181 6.34 -6.18 -33.94
CA ASP A 181 6.92 -7.47 -33.57
C ASP A 181 5.85 -8.56 -33.51
N ALA A 182 6.29 -9.81 -33.69
CA ALA A 182 5.41 -10.97 -33.62
C ALA A 182 4.81 -11.18 -32.22
N ARG A 183 5.49 -10.67 -31.18
CA ARG A 183 5.08 -10.75 -29.78
C ARG A 183 4.51 -9.41 -29.34
N THR A 184 3.35 -9.42 -28.69
CA THR A 184 2.64 -8.19 -28.28
C THR A 184 3.32 -7.45 -27.12
N ASN A 185 4.23 -8.10 -26.40
CA ASN A 185 4.94 -7.58 -25.23
C ASN A 185 6.44 -7.35 -25.48
N ASP A 186 6.88 -7.34 -26.74
CA ASP A 186 8.31 -7.35 -27.10
C ASP A 186 9.05 -6.13 -26.53
N LEU A 187 8.49 -4.92 -26.70
CA LEU A 187 9.05 -3.69 -26.14
C LEU A 187 9.16 -3.74 -24.61
N GLU A 188 8.16 -4.29 -23.93
CA GLU A 188 8.19 -4.38 -22.47
C GLU A 188 9.31 -5.33 -22.00
N GLU A 189 9.43 -6.50 -22.63
CA GLU A 189 10.50 -7.45 -22.33
C GLU A 189 11.88 -6.82 -22.55
N LEU A 190 12.06 -6.10 -23.66
CA LEU A 190 13.31 -5.38 -23.96
C LEU A 190 13.62 -4.31 -22.90
N CYS A 191 12.63 -3.54 -22.46
CA CYS A 191 12.81 -2.57 -21.39
C CYS A 191 13.13 -3.24 -20.03
N ARG A 192 12.54 -4.40 -19.72
CA ARG A 192 12.88 -5.18 -18.51
C ARG A 192 14.31 -5.72 -18.58
N ASP A 193 14.70 -6.27 -19.72
CA ASP A 193 16.06 -6.77 -19.97
C ASP A 193 17.10 -5.66 -19.86
N TYR A 194 16.80 -4.47 -20.39
CA TYR A 194 17.63 -3.29 -20.25
C TYR A 194 17.94 -2.98 -18.78
N ILE A 195 16.90 -2.92 -17.94
CA ILE A 195 17.04 -2.66 -16.50
C ILE A 195 17.83 -3.79 -15.83
N PHE A 196 17.51 -5.04 -16.18
CA PHE A 196 18.17 -6.22 -15.62
C PHE A 196 19.67 -6.23 -15.89
N PHE A 197 20.09 -6.05 -17.15
CA PHE A 197 21.50 -6.06 -17.52
C PHE A 197 22.24 -4.85 -16.94
N ARG A 198 21.63 -3.65 -16.93
CA ARG A 198 22.19 -2.47 -16.27
C ARG A 198 22.49 -2.73 -14.79
N ASN A 199 21.55 -3.34 -14.07
CA ASN A 199 21.73 -3.68 -12.66
C ASN A 199 22.79 -4.76 -12.45
N ARG A 200 22.86 -5.77 -13.32
CA ARG A 200 23.90 -6.81 -13.28
C ARG A 200 25.30 -6.26 -13.53
N ILE A 201 25.46 -5.32 -14.47
CA ILE A 201 26.76 -4.67 -14.70
C ILE A 201 27.25 -4.01 -13.42
N ILE A 202 26.39 -3.24 -12.74
CA ILE A 202 26.74 -2.58 -11.48
C ILE A 202 27.08 -3.61 -10.40
N LYS A 203 26.30 -4.69 -10.30
CA LYS A 203 26.54 -5.77 -9.33
C LYS A 203 27.90 -6.44 -9.55
N TYR A 204 28.17 -6.93 -10.75
CA TYR A 204 29.42 -7.65 -11.04
C TYR A 204 30.65 -6.75 -10.97
N ALA A 205 30.53 -5.47 -11.35
CA ALA A 205 31.60 -4.50 -11.18
C ALA A 205 31.95 -4.28 -9.70
N ARG A 206 30.97 -4.30 -8.79
CA ARG A 206 31.20 -4.20 -7.34
C ARG A 206 31.83 -5.46 -6.75
N GLU A 207 31.51 -6.62 -7.32
CA GLU A 207 32.06 -7.93 -6.91
C GLU A 207 33.46 -8.19 -7.50
N GLY A 208 33.92 -7.37 -8.46
CA GLY A 208 35.20 -7.57 -9.16
C GLY A 208 35.18 -8.68 -10.21
N ASP A 209 34.00 -9.22 -10.55
CA ASP A 209 33.85 -10.24 -11.59
C ASP A 209 33.76 -9.59 -12.98
N GLU A 210 34.92 -9.22 -13.53
CA GLU A 210 35.02 -8.58 -14.85
C GLU A 210 34.48 -9.44 -15.99
N LYS A 211 34.57 -10.78 -15.88
CA LYS A 211 34.06 -11.68 -16.92
C LYS A 211 32.54 -11.64 -16.98
N ALA A 212 31.87 -11.72 -15.83
CA ALA A 212 30.42 -11.59 -15.75
C ALA A 212 29.95 -10.17 -16.10
N ALA A 213 30.68 -9.14 -15.66
CA ALA A 213 30.40 -7.75 -16.03
C ALA A 213 30.47 -7.54 -17.54
N ASN A 214 31.50 -8.05 -18.22
CA ASN A 214 31.65 -7.96 -19.67
C ASN A 214 30.55 -8.70 -20.43
N LYS A 215 30.14 -9.89 -19.95
CA LYS A 215 28.99 -10.60 -20.53
C LYS A 215 27.69 -9.80 -20.38
N ALA A 216 27.46 -9.20 -19.21
CA ALA A 216 26.29 -8.35 -18.98
C ALA A 216 26.32 -7.09 -19.85
N ARG A 217 27.50 -6.47 -20.05
CA ARG A 217 27.69 -5.33 -20.98
C ARG A 217 27.36 -5.71 -22.43
N ALA A 218 27.78 -6.89 -22.88
CA ALA A 218 27.47 -7.37 -24.24
C ALA A 218 25.95 -7.52 -24.45
N ASN A 219 25.26 -8.17 -23.51
CA ASN A 219 23.81 -8.32 -23.57
C ASN A 219 23.07 -6.96 -23.47
N PHE A 220 23.56 -6.05 -22.63
CA PHE A 220 23.02 -4.70 -22.53
C PHE A 220 23.15 -3.93 -23.85
N GLN A 221 24.32 -4.00 -24.50
CA GLN A 221 24.52 -3.38 -25.83
C GLN A 221 23.63 -3.99 -26.90
N GLN A 222 23.43 -5.31 -26.88
CA GLN A 222 22.51 -5.98 -27.80
C GLN A 222 21.07 -5.50 -27.57
N THR A 223 20.63 -5.41 -26.32
CA THR A 223 19.30 -4.90 -25.95
C THR A 223 19.12 -3.45 -26.43
N ASN A 224 20.13 -2.60 -26.26
CA ASN A 224 20.08 -1.22 -26.76
C ASN A 224 19.88 -1.16 -28.28
N ARG A 225 20.57 -2.00 -29.05
CA ARG A 225 20.39 -2.06 -30.51
C ARG A 225 18.97 -2.47 -30.92
N TRP A 226 18.33 -3.35 -30.14
CA TRP A 226 16.94 -3.72 -30.40
C TRP A 226 15.98 -2.59 -30.03
N LEU A 227 16.22 -1.93 -28.89
CA LEU A 227 15.44 -0.76 -28.46
C LEU A 227 15.56 0.42 -29.43
N GLU A 228 16.68 0.58 -30.14
CA GLU A 228 16.85 1.62 -31.16
C GLU A 228 15.80 1.55 -32.30
N ALA A 229 15.16 0.40 -32.50
CA ALA A 229 14.07 0.23 -33.46
C ALA A 229 12.76 0.92 -33.03
N TYR A 230 12.62 1.31 -31.75
CA TYR A 230 11.41 1.89 -31.18
C TYR A 230 11.52 3.40 -30.96
N ASN A 231 10.37 4.08 -30.94
CA ASN A 231 10.33 5.51 -30.65
C ASN A 231 10.73 5.79 -29.20
N GLU A 232 11.49 6.87 -28.99
CA GLU A 232 11.95 7.27 -27.67
C GLU A 232 10.80 7.55 -26.70
N LYS A 233 9.71 8.16 -27.20
CA LYS A 233 8.52 8.40 -26.40
C LYS A 233 7.93 7.08 -25.86
N ASP A 234 7.78 6.08 -26.72
CA ASP A 234 7.18 4.80 -26.32
C ASP A 234 8.09 4.03 -25.37
N MET A 235 9.42 4.10 -25.57
CA MET A 235 10.40 3.56 -24.63
C MET A 235 10.30 4.23 -23.25
N ASN A 236 10.22 5.56 -23.19
CA ASN A 236 10.12 6.31 -21.94
C ASN A 236 8.80 6.03 -21.21
N ASP A 237 7.70 5.95 -21.95
CA ASP A 237 6.39 5.57 -21.41
C ASP A 237 6.46 4.15 -20.82
N MET A 238 7.14 3.22 -21.50
CA MET A 238 7.33 1.85 -21.02
C MET A 238 8.24 1.77 -19.78
N PHE A 239 9.36 2.49 -19.76
CA PHE A 239 10.23 2.55 -18.59
C PHE A 239 9.54 3.15 -17.37
N THR A 240 8.70 4.16 -17.57
CA THR A 240 7.88 4.76 -16.50
C THR A 240 6.94 3.70 -15.92
N ARG A 241 6.18 3.01 -16.78
CA ARG A 241 5.29 1.92 -16.35
C ARG A 241 6.02 0.82 -15.59
N ILE A 242 7.19 0.38 -16.06
CA ILE A 242 7.98 -0.65 -15.37
C ILE A 242 8.53 -0.11 -14.04
N GLY A 243 8.88 1.17 -13.98
CA GLY A 243 9.33 1.85 -12.76
C GLY A 243 8.24 1.91 -11.68
N ASP A 244 7.01 2.18 -12.09
CA ASP A 244 5.84 2.27 -11.22
C ASP A 244 5.38 0.89 -10.71
N THR A 245 5.77 -0.20 -11.40
CA THR A 245 5.49 -1.58 -10.95
C THR A 245 6.40 -2.09 -9.82
N LYS A 246 7.23 -1.22 -9.20
CA LYS A 246 8.07 -1.55 -8.04
C LYS A 246 7.44 -1.09 -6.75
#